data_AF-A0A094ITQ8-F1
#
_entry.id   AF-A0A094ITQ8-F1
#
_cell.length_a   1.000
_cell.length_b   1.000
_cell.length_c   1.000
_cell.angle_alpha   90.00
_cell.angle_beta   90.00
_cell.angle_gamma   90.00
#
_symmetry.space_group_name_H-M   'P 1'
#
loop_
_entity.id
_entity.type
_entity.pdbx_description
1 polymer ?
#
loop_
_entity_poly.entity_id
_entity_poly.type
_entity_poly.pdbx_seq_one_letter_code
_entity_poly.pdbx_strand_id
1 'polypeptide(L)'
;MSFQLPFTRTQIEEKIQRAIIALQSKEFTSIRSAAEHFEVPRSTLTDRMAGRKTRNEAHATEQALSNAEKNTLVRWITRLTATGFPATPSLIKEMAVGGAP
;
A
#
# COMPACT_ATOMS: atom_id res chain seq x y z
N MET A 1 6.88 15.50 -22.20
CA MET A 1 5.82 14.47 -22.08
C MET A 1 5.77 14.03 -20.63
N SER A 2 4.80 14.55 -19.88
CA SER A 2 4.60 14.20 -18.47
C SER A 2 3.99 12.79 -18.39
N PHE A 3 4.82 11.79 -18.11
CA PHE A 3 4.35 10.47 -17.72
C PHE A 3 3.63 10.62 -16.38
N GLN A 4 2.30 10.71 -16.42
CA GLN A 4 1.49 10.61 -15.22
C GLN A 4 1.65 9.18 -14.70
N LEU A 5 2.56 9.00 -13.74
CA LEU A 5 2.81 7.70 -13.11
C LEU A 5 1.46 7.18 -12.58
N PRO A 6 1.12 5.91 -12.82
CA PRO A 6 -0.11 5.34 -12.27
C PRO A 6 -0.06 5.49 -10.76
N PHE A 7 -1.15 6.01 -10.16
CA PHE A 7 -1.27 6.12 -8.71
C PHE A 7 -0.84 4.82 -8.05
N THR A 8 0.06 4.90 -7.08
CA THR A 8 0.53 3.71 -6.39
C THR A 8 -0.63 3.09 -5.60
N ARG A 9 -0.61 1.77 -5.37
CA ARG A 9 -1.66 1.10 -4.58
C ARG A 9 -1.84 1.74 -3.20
N THR A 10 -0.76 2.24 -2.61
CA THR A 10 -0.79 2.98 -1.34
C THR A 10 -1.60 4.27 -1.45
N GLN A 11 -1.38 5.07 -2.50
CA GLN A 11 -2.13 6.32 -2.72
C GLN A 11 -3.63 6.06 -2.95
N ILE A 12 -3.96 4.98 -3.66
CA ILE A 12 -5.36 4.57 -3.86
C ILE A 12 -6.00 4.18 -2.52
N GLU A 13 -5.29 3.40 -1.70
CA GLU A 13 -5.76 3.00 -0.37
C GLU A 13 -5.95 4.21 0.55
N GLU A 14 -5.02 5.16 0.55
CA GLU A 14 -5.13 6.41 1.32
C GLU A 14 -6.34 7.25 0.90
N LYS A 15 -6.64 7.32 -0.41
CA LYS A 15 -7.84 8.01 -0.92
C LYS A 15 -9.12 7.31 -0.44
N ILE A 16 -9.15 5.98 -0.46
CA ILE A 16 -10.28 5.18 0.04
C ILE A 16 -10.49 5.40 1.54
N GLN A 17 -9.43 5.35 2.34
CA GLN A 17 -9.51 5.57 3.79
C GLN A 17 -10.02 6.97 4.12
N ARG A 18 -9.51 8.00 3.44
CA ARG A 18 -10.00 9.38 3.60
C ARG A 18 -11.49 9.51 3.26
N ALA A 19 -11.94 8.89 2.17
CA ALA A 19 -13.35 8.90 1.80
C ALA A 19 -14.25 8.21 2.84
N ILE A 20 -13.80 7.12 3.45
CA ILE A 20 -14.53 6.44 4.54
C ILE A 20 -14.63 7.34 5.77
N ILE A 21 -13.52 7.96 6.19
CA ILE A 21 -13.49 8.89 7.33
C ILE A 21 -14.43 10.08 7.09
N ALA A 22 -14.41 10.65 5.88
CA ALA A 22 -15.25 11.78 5.50
C ALA A 22 -16.76 11.41 5.49
N LEU A 23 -17.09 10.16 5.13
CA LEU A 23 -18.46 9.65 5.25
C LEU A 23 -18.88 9.43 6.71
N GLN A 24 -17.99 8.89 7.55
CA GLN A 24 -18.26 8.64 8.97
C GLN A 24 -18.39 9.94 9.77
N SER A 25 -17.59 10.95 9.46
CA SER A 25 -17.67 12.30 10.03
C SER A 25 -18.85 13.12 9.51
N LYS A 26 -19.67 12.56 8.62
CA LYS A 26 -20.82 13.22 7.96
C LYS A 26 -20.43 14.45 7.12
N GLU A 27 -19.17 14.58 6.74
CA GLU A 27 -18.70 15.61 5.79
C GLU A 27 -19.34 15.40 4.41
N PHE A 28 -19.57 14.13 4.04
CA PHE A 28 -20.37 13.76 2.88
C PHE A 28 -21.63 13.00 3.30
N THR A 29 -22.77 13.40 2.74
CA THR A 29 -24.07 12.77 2.98
C THR A 29 -24.29 11.50 2.14
N SER A 30 -23.48 11.31 1.09
CA SER A 30 -23.64 10.17 0.18
C SER A 30 -22.31 9.53 -0.20
N ILE A 31 -22.32 8.19 -0.34
CA ILE A 31 -21.17 7.43 -0.85
C ILE A 31 -20.76 7.93 -2.25
N ARG A 32 -21.74 8.37 -3.06
CA ARG A 32 -21.49 8.91 -4.40
C ARG A 32 -20.65 10.18 -4.36
N SER A 33 -21.05 11.15 -3.54
CA SER A 33 -20.35 12.43 -3.44
C SER A 33 -18.93 12.25 -2.90
N ALA A 34 -18.74 11.35 -1.92
CA ALA A 34 -17.40 11.00 -1.46
C ALA A 34 -16.57 10.30 -2.56
N ALA A 35 -17.18 9.35 -3.30
CA ALA A 35 -16.51 8.65 -4.39
C ALA A 35 -15.99 9.60 -5.49
N GLU A 36 -16.85 10.54 -5.92
CA GLU A 36 -16.51 11.55 -6.91
C GLU A 36 -15.43 12.51 -6.39
N HIS A 37 -15.55 12.99 -5.14
CA HIS A 37 -14.60 13.93 -4.55
C HIS A 37 -13.20 13.34 -4.36
N PHE A 38 -13.10 12.08 -3.91
CA PHE A 38 -11.82 11.42 -3.67
C PHE A 38 -11.31 10.64 -4.90
N GLU A 39 -12.02 10.70 -6.04
CA GLU A 39 -11.69 10.01 -7.29
C GLU A 39 -11.53 8.48 -7.10
N VAL A 40 -12.39 7.87 -6.29
CA VAL A 40 -12.37 6.43 -6.01
C VAL A 40 -13.62 5.75 -6.53
N PRO A 41 -13.55 4.49 -7.02
CA PRO A 41 -14.73 3.80 -7.50
C PRO A 41 -15.78 3.62 -6.38
N ARG A 42 -17.04 3.96 -6.70
CA ARG A 42 -18.16 3.82 -5.76
C ARG A 42 -18.34 2.39 -5.25
N SER A 43 -18.15 1.40 -6.13
CA SER A 43 -18.23 -0.02 -5.77
C SER A 43 -17.21 -0.37 -4.70
N THR A 44 -15.98 0.15 -4.82
CA THR A 44 -14.93 -0.02 -3.80
C THR A 44 -15.35 0.57 -2.47
N LEU A 45 -15.85 1.81 -2.41
CA LEU A 45 -16.31 2.39 -1.14
C LEU A 45 -17.48 1.65 -0.52
N THR A 46 -18.39 1.14 -1.34
CA THR A 46 -19.56 0.38 -0.86
C THR A 46 -19.11 -0.96 -0.25
N ASP A 47 -18.25 -1.69 -0.94
CA ASP A 47 -17.65 -2.94 -0.45
C ASP A 47 -16.88 -2.73 0.87
N ARG A 48 -16.15 -1.62 0.96
CA ARG A 48 -15.38 -1.23 2.16
C ARG A 48 -16.29 -0.94 3.35
N MET A 49 -17.34 -0.16 3.14
CA MET A 49 -18.34 0.15 4.15
C MET A 49 -19.11 -1.10 4.62
N ALA A 50 -19.26 -2.09 3.74
CA ALA A 50 -19.81 -3.41 4.08
C ALA A 50 -18.82 -4.31 4.85
N GLY A 51 -17.62 -3.83 5.17
CA GLY A 51 -16.62 -4.55 5.96
C GLY A 51 -15.69 -5.46 5.16
N ARG A 52 -15.62 -5.34 3.83
CA ARG A 52 -14.62 -6.10 3.05
C ARG A 52 -13.20 -5.62 3.37
N LYS A 53 -12.39 -6.56 3.86
CA LYS A 53 -10.96 -6.36 4.15
C LYS A 53 -10.18 -5.99 2.89
N THR A 54 -9.11 -5.23 3.06
CA THR A 54 -8.24 -4.85 1.93
C THR A 54 -7.54 -6.09 1.39
N ARG A 55 -7.15 -6.08 0.11
CA ARG A 55 -6.32 -7.17 -0.43
C ARG A 55 -5.01 -7.28 0.36
N ASN A 56 -4.46 -6.17 0.84
CA ASN A 56 -3.27 -6.15 1.67
C ASN A 56 -3.50 -6.70 3.08
N GLU A 57 -4.66 -6.50 3.68
CA GLU A 57 -5.05 -7.06 4.98
C GLU A 57 -5.37 -8.55 4.86
N ALA A 58 -6.06 -8.96 3.79
CA ALA A 58 -6.33 -10.35 3.50
C ALA A 58 -5.01 -11.11 3.25
N HIS A 59 -4.10 -10.52 2.48
CA HIS A 59 -2.76 -11.07 2.27
C HIS A 59 -1.78 -10.76 3.42
N ALA A 60 -2.14 -10.00 4.46
CA ALA A 60 -1.21 -9.74 5.57
C ALA A 60 -0.87 -11.05 6.29
N THR A 61 -1.84 -11.97 6.36
CA THR A 61 -1.66 -13.33 6.87
C THR A 61 -0.87 -14.24 5.93
N GLU A 62 -0.83 -13.94 4.63
CA GLU A 62 -0.11 -14.73 3.62
C GLU A 62 1.27 -14.13 3.27
N GLN A 63 1.56 -12.91 3.72
CA GLN A 63 2.84 -12.27 3.52
C GLN A 63 3.82 -12.75 4.59
N ALA A 64 4.81 -13.53 4.15
CA ALA A 64 5.91 -14.01 4.99
C ALA A 64 6.76 -12.89 5.62
N LEU A 65 6.59 -11.64 5.18
CA LEU A 65 7.29 -10.47 5.71
C LEU A 65 6.27 -9.37 6.07
N SER A 66 6.33 -8.92 7.32
CA SER A 66 5.60 -7.78 7.85
C SER A 66 5.96 -6.49 7.09
N ASN A 67 5.06 -5.51 7.10
CA ASN A 67 5.33 -4.17 6.56
C ASN A 67 6.61 -3.55 7.15
N ALA A 68 6.91 -3.85 8.42
CA ALA A 68 8.15 -3.39 9.07
C ALA A 68 9.40 -4.01 8.43
N GLU A 69 9.38 -5.32 8.16
CA GLU A 69 10.50 -6.04 7.57
C GLU A 69 10.73 -5.62 6.12
N LYS A 70 9.66 -5.37 5.36
CA LYS A 70 9.74 -4.79 4.01
C LYS A 70 10.39 -3.41 4.01
N ASN A 71 10.01 -2.54 4.94
CA ASN A 71 10.60 -1.21 5.04
C ASN A 71 12.09 -1.27 5.42
N THR A 72 12.48 -2.22 6.26
CA THR A 72 13.90 -2.48 6.58
C THR A 72 14.66 -2.97 5.35
N LEU A 73 14.09 -3.91 4.59
CA LEU A 73 14.66 -4.44 3.36
C LEU A 73 14.85 -3.34 2.30
N VAL A 74 13.85 -2.49 2.10
CA VAL A 74 13.92 -1.33 1.18
C VAL A 74 15.02 -0.37 1.60
N ARG A 75 15.12 -0.05 2.89
CA ARG A 75 16.19 0.83 3.42
C ARG A 75 17.57 0.24 3.19
N TRP A 76 17.71 -1.07 3.38
CA TRP A 76 18.96 -1.78 3.20
C TRP A 76 19.37 -1.84 1.73
N ILE A 77 18.45 -2.19 0.82
CA ILE A 77 18.68 -2.18 -0.63
C ILE A 77 19.08 -0.76 -1.09
N THR A 78 18.39 0.28 -0.61
CA THR A 78 18.71 1.68 -0.93
C THR A 78 20.11 2.05 -0.48
N ARG A 79 20.55 1.55 0.69
CA ARG A 79 21.90 1.79 1.21
C ARG A 79 22.97 1.03 0.41
N LEU A 80 22.68 -0.19 -0.02
CA LEU A 80 23.58 -0.99 -0.86
C LEU A 80 23.76 -0.40 -2.26
N THR A 81 22.67 0.02 -2.91
CA THR A 81 22.73 0.63 -4.24
C THR A 81 23.43 1.99 -4.21
N ALA A 82 23.30 2.75 -3.12
CA ALA A 82 24.07 3.98 -2.91
C ALA A 82 25.59 3.75 -2.79
N THR A 83 26.01 2.55 -2.35
CA THR A 83 27.44 2.16 -2.29
C THR A 83 27.97 1.52 -3.58
N GLY A 84 27.18 1.49 -4.66
CA GLY A 84 27.58 0.90 -5.93
C GLY A 84 27.52 -0.64 -5.98
N PHE A 85 27.00 -1.28 -4.93
CA PHE A 85 26.79 -2.73 -4.90
C PHE A 85 25.45 -3.09 -5.54
N PRO A 86 25.42 -4.01 -6.52
CA PRO A 86 24.17 -4.46 -7.11
C PRO A 86 23.39 -5.32 -6.12
N ALA A 87 22.21 -4.85 -5.72
CA ALA A 87 21.28 -5.63 -4.90
C ALA A 87 20.66 -6.76 -5.75
N THR A 88 21.31 -7.92 -5.76
CA THR A 88 20.85 -9.09 -6.53
C THR A 88 19.70 -9.81 -5.80
N PRO A 89 18.72 -10.38 -6.53
CA PRO A 89 17.59 -11.09 -5.92
C PRO A 89 18.00 -12.23 -4.98
N SER A 90 19.13 -12.88 -5.25
CA SER A 90 19.68 -13.97 -4.42
C SER A 90 20.09 -13.47 -3.03
N LEU A 91 20.80 -12.33 -2.96
CA LEU A 91 21.23 -11.70 -1.72
C LEU A 91 20.03 -11.22 -0.89
N ILE A 92 19.03 -10.65 -1.55
CA ILE A 92 17.78 -10.22 -0.90
C ILE A 92 17.04 -11.41 -0.28
N LYS A 93 17.12 -12.59 -0.91
CA LYS A 93 16.47 -13.82 -0.44
C LYS A 93 17.20 -14.46 0.73
N GLU A 94 18.53 -14.46 0.74
CA GLU A 94 19.34 -14.92 1.89
C GLU A 94 19.06 -14.07 3.14
N MET A 95 19.06 -12.75 2.99
CA MET A 95 18.83 -11.83 4.10
C MET A 95 17.41 -11.89 4.66
N ALA A 96 16.42 -12.26 3.83
CA ALA A 96 15.04 -12.44 4.24
C ALA A 96 14.79 -13.77 4.99
N VAL A 97 15.69 -14.75 4.88
CA VAL A 97 15.51 -16.10 5.47
C VAL A 97 16.22 -16.24 6.83
N GLY A 98 17.03 -15.27 7.24
CA GLY A 98 17.72 -15.29 8.54
C GLY A 98 19.10 -15.90 8.41
N GLY A 99 20.10 -15.03 8.25
CA GLY A 99 21.50 -15.38 8.26
C GLY A 99 22.31 -14.11 8.40
N ALA A 100 22.51 -13.65 9.64
CA ALA A 100 23.63 -12.77 9.93
C ALA A 100 24.92 -13.61 9.85
N PRO A 101 26.00 -13.15 9.19
CA PRO A 101 27.32 -13.67 9.50
C PRO A 101 27.74 -13.27 10.91
#